data_AF-A0A0X2NPY5-F1
#
_entry.id   AF-A0A0X2NPY5-F1
#
_cell.length_a   1.000
_cell.length_b   1.000
_cell.length_c   1.000
_cell.angle_alpha   90.00
_cell.angle_beta   90.00
_cell.angle_gamma   90.00
#
_symmetry.space_group_name_H-M   'P 1'
#
loop_
_entity.id
_entity.type
_entity.pdbx_description
1 polymer ?
#
loop_
_entity_poly.entity_id
_entity_poly.type
_entity_poly.pdbx_seq_one_letter_code
_entity_poly.pdbx_strand_id
1 'polypeptide(L)' 'MPEPTIELTTTVDHRATLNDALDSMLVSSHGGAIVTERGRYTGVILFGDVTATLQENGQENSQENGESGS' A
#
# COMPACT_ATOMS: atom_id res chain seq x y z
N MET A 1 25.11 -4.11 -21.03
CA MET A 1 24.70 -3.55 -19.74
C MET A 1 23.67 -4.50 -19.16
N PRO A 2 23.82 -5.00 -17.92
CA PRO A 2 22.72 -5.72 -17.29
C PRO A 2 21.58 -4.72 -17.06
N GLU A 3 20.36 -5.10 -17.43
CA GLU A 3 19.17 -4.34 -17.11
C GLU A 3 19.01 -4.31 -15.58
N PRO A 4 18.66 -3.18 -14.96
CA PRO A 4 18.33 -3.16 -13.55
C PRO A 4 17.04 -3.96 -13.37
N THR A 5 17.17 -5.25 -13.09
CA THR A 5 16.07 -6.05 -12.57
C THR A 5 15.81 -5.49 -11.19
N ILE A 6 14.82 -4.62 -11.05
CA ILE A 6 14.31 -4.24 -9.74
C ILE A 6 13.78 -5.53 -9.14
N GLU A 7 14.60 -6.19 -8.32
CA GLU A 7 14.24 -7.41 -7.62
C GLU A 7 13.22 -6.99 -6.55
N LEU A 8 11.96 -6.98 -6.94
CA LEU A 8 10.82 -6.89 -6.04
C LEU A 8 10.78 -8.20 -5.24
N THR A 9 11.69 -8.32 -4.26
CA THR A 9 11.78 -9.49 -3.36
C THR A 9 10.54 -9.63 -2.49
N THR A 10 9.74 -8.57 -2.40
CA THR A 10 8.53 -8.48 -1.57
C THR A 10 7.31 -8.96 -2.33
N THR A 11 6.69 -10.05 -1.87
CA THR A 11 5.39 -10.51 -2.34
C THR A 11 4.37 -10.40 -1.21
N VAL A 12 3.24 -9.76 -1.50
CA VAL A 12 2.13 -9.53 -0.56
C VAL A 12 0.89 -10.23 -1.09
N ASP A 13 0.15 -10.91 -0.21
CA ASP A 13 -1.15 -11.49 -0.58
C ASP A 13 -2.21 -10.38 -0.64
N HIS A 14 -3.16 -10.48 -1.56
CA HIS A 14 -4.24 -9.52 -1.74
C HIS A 14 -5.12 -9.36 -0.48
N ARG A 15 -5.13 -10.34 0.43
CA ARG A 15 -5.87 -10.28 1.70
C ARG A 15 -5.05 -9.70 2.85
N ALA A 16 -3.77 -9.40 2.64
CA ALA A 16 -2.93 -8.80 3.66
C ALA A 16 -3.48 -7.44 4.06
N THR A 17 -3.28 -7.07 5.33
CA THR A 17 -3.64 -5.72 5.77
C THR A 17 -2.68 -4.70 5.18
N LEU A 18 -3.11 -3.44 5.10
CA LEU A 18 -2.26 -2.36 4.61
C LEU A 18 -0.94 -2.25 5.40
N ASN A 19 -1.00 -2.46 6.72
CA ASN A 19 0.18 -2.44 7.59
C ASN A 19 1.16 -3.59 7.27
N ASP A 20 0.65 -4.81 6.99
CA ASP A 20 1.49 -5.94 6.60
C ASP A 20 2.18 -5.67 5.26
N ALA A 21 1.47 -5.06 4.31
CA ALA A 21 2.04 -4.65 3.02
C ALA A 21 3.14 -3.59 3.20
N LEU A 22 2.90 -2.60 4.06
CA LEU A 22 3.82 -1.51 4.38
C LEU A 22 5.09 -2.02 5.08
N ASP A 23 4.95 -2.88 6.07
CA ASP A 23 6.07 -3.51 6.78
C ASP A 23 6.97 -4.28 5.81
N SER A 24 6.35 -5.08 4.93
CA SER A 24 7.07 -5.86 3.92
C SER A 24 7.84 -4.99 2.92
N MET A 25 7.24 -3.86 2.49
CA MET A 25 7.88 -2.88 1.61
C MET A 25 9.05 -2.15 2.29
N LEU A 26 8.89 -1.75 3.55
CA LEU A 26 9.92 -1.04 4.31
C LEU A 26 11.14 -1.92 4.57
N VAL A 27 10.92 -3.19 4.90
CA VAL A 27 11.99 -4.18 5.12
C VAL A 27 12.83 -4.41 3.87
N SER A 28 12.22 -4.31 2.69
CA SER A 28 12.87 -4.68 1.44
C SER A 28 13.72 -3.56 0.83
N SER A 29 13.69 -2.35 1.40
CA SER A 29 14.41 -1.13 0.91
C SER A 29 14.07 -0.72 -0.53
N HIS A 30 13.15 -1.45 -1.18
CA HIS A 30 12.65 -1.23 -2.52
C HIS A 30 11.22 -0.73 -2.40
N GLY A 31 10.90 0.38 -3.09
CA GLY A 31 9.65 1.11 -2.95
C GLY A 31 8.40 0.44 -3.56
N GLY A 32 8.34 -0.89 -3.63
CA GLY A 32 7.18 -1.60 -4.18
C GLY A 32 7.12 -3.07 -3.77
N ALA A 33 5.93 -3.66 -3.93
CA ALA A 33 5.67 -5.07 -3.68
C ALA A 33 4.79 -5.68 -4.77
N ILE A 34 5.04 -6.95 -5.07
CA ILE A 34 4.19 -7.76 -5.95
C ILE A 34 2.96 -8.20 -5.17
N VAL A 35 1.77 -7.96 -5.72
CA VAL A 35 0.53 -8.47 -5.17
C VAL A 35 0.19 -9.80 -5.82
N THR A 36 -0.14 -10.78 -5.00
CA THR A 36 -0.64 -12.07 -5.45
C THR A 36 -1.98 -12.38 -4.79
N GLU A 37 -2.85 -13.11 -5.48
CA GLU A 37 -4.05 -13.69 -4.91
C GLU A 37 -3.98 -15.21 -5.09
N ARG A 38 -3.96 -15.97 -3.97
CA ARG A 38 -3.84 -17.44 -4.02
C ARG A 38 -2.61 -17.90 -4.83
N GLY A 39 -1.50 -17.17 -4.72
CA GLY A 39 -0.26 -17.44 -5.44
C GLY A 39 -0.27 -17.02 -6.93
N ARG A 40 -1.34 -16.39 -7.41
CA ARG A 40 -1.41 -15.82 -8.76
C ARG A 40 -1.07 -14.33 -8.71
N TYR A 41 -0.13 -13.88 -9.53
CA TYR A 41 0.16 -12.46 -9.72
C TYR A 41 -1.10 -11.69 -10.11
N THR A 42 -1.39 -10.62 -9.37
CA THR A 42 -2.52 -9.72 -9.63
C THR A 42 -2.08 -8.28 -9.91
N GLY A 43 -0.88 -7.87 -9.48
CA GLY A 43 -0.37 -6.54 -9.79
C GLY A 43 0.91 -6.19 -9.03
N VAL A 44 1.32 -4.93 -9.12
CA VAL A 44 2.39 -4.33 -8.32
C VAL A 44 1.82 -3.10 -7.65
N ILE A 45 2.15 -2.92 -6.38
CA ILE A 45 1.83 -1.71 -5.61
C ILE A 45 3.13 -1.01 -5.22
N LEU A 46 3.18 0.31 -5.38
CA LEU A 46 4.32 1.11 -4.95
C LEU A 46 4.02 1.75 -3.59
N PHE A 47 5.08 2.09 -2.87
CA PHE A 47 4.98 2.83 -1.61
C PHE A 47 4.18 4.12 -1.77
N GLY A 48 4.34 4.82 -2.90
CA GLY A 48 3.58 6.03 -3.22
C GLY A 48 2.06 5.80 -3.23
N ASP A 49 1.60 4.72 -3.85
CA ASP A 49 0.17 4.36 -3.92
C ASP A 49 -0.40 4.09 -2.52
N VAL A 50 0.36 3.36 -1.69
CA VAL A 50 -0.02 3.06 -0.31
C VAL A 50 -0.16 4.35 0.52
N THR A 51 0.80 5.27 0.40
CA THR A 51 0.73 6.57 1.10
C THR A 51 -0.37 7.49 0.61
N ALA A 52 -0.74 7.41 -0.67
CA ALA A 52 -1.87 8.16 -1.23
C ALA A 52 -3.20 7.65 -0.66
N THR A 53 -3.38 6.32 -0.59
CA THR A 53 -4.57 5.71 0.03
C THR A 53 -4.72 6.09 1.51
N LEU A 54 -3.62 6.11 2.28
CA LEU A 54 -3.65 6.55 3.68
C LEU A 54 -4.08 8.01 3.84
N GLN A 55 -3.65 8.89 2.92
CA GLN A 55 -4.03 10.30 2.93
C GLN A 55 -5.50 10.50 2.55
N GLU A 56 -5.99 9.81 1.51
CA GLU A 56 -7.42 9.85 1.14
C GLU A 56 -8.32 9.37 2.29
N ASN A 57 -8.00 8.22 2.90
CA ASN A 57 -8.78 7.69 4.02
C ASN A 57 -8.70 8.56 5.28
N GLY A 58 -7.60 9.30 5.47
CA GLY A 58 -7.44 10.26 6.57
C GLY A 58 -8.30 11.52 6.40
N GLN A 59 -8.64 11.90 5.17
CA GLN A 59 -9.43 13.09 4.87
C GLN A 59 -10.94 12.89 5.06
N GLU A 60 -11.43 11.65 5.03
CA GLU A 60 -12.86 11.35 5.26
C GLU A 60 -13.30 11.44 6.72
N ASN A 61 -12.38 11.52 7.70
CA ASN A 61 -12.71 11.55 9.13
C ASN A 61 -12.83 12.97 9.75
N SER A 62 -12.99 14.01 8.93
CA SER A 62 -13.09 15.42 9.39
C SER A 62 -14.43 16.10 9.09
N GLN A 63 -15.47 15.34 8.72
CA GLN A 63 -16.79 15.89 8.41
C GLN A 63 -17.91 15.25 9.26
N GLU A 64 -17.76 15.20 10.58
CA GLU A 64 -18.93 15.02 11.46
C GLU A 64 -18.82 15.90 12.73
N ASN A 65 -19.94 16.57 13.00
CA ASN A 65 -20.31 17.29 14.23
C ASN A 65 -19.92 18.78 14.40
N GLY A 66 -20.66 19.64 13.69
CA GLY A 66 -20.84 21.05 14.01
C GLY A 66 -22.28 21.52 13.77
N GLU A 67 -23.27 20.67 14.09
CA GLU A 67 -24.68 21.08 14.08
C GLU A 67 -24.90 22.20 15.10
N SER A 68 -25.22 23.38 14.56
CA SER A 68 -25.63 24.55 15.31
C SER A 68 -27.02 24.32 15.91
N GLY A 69 -27.08 24.14 17.21
CA GLY A 69 -28.27 24.31 18.05
C GLY A 69 -27.78 24.69 19.45
N SER A 70 -28.28 25.71 20.14
CA SER A 70 -29.47 26.56 20.01
C SER A 70 -29.16 27.95 20.55
#